data_AF-A0A175Y2U0-F1
#
_entry.id   AF-A0A175Y2U0-F1
#
_cell.length_a   1.000
_cell.length_b   1.000
_cell.length_c   1.000
_cell.angle_alpha   90.00
_cell.angle_beta   90.00
_cell.angle_gamma   90.00
#
_symmetry.space_group_name_H-M   'P 1'
#
loop_
_entity.id
_entity.type
_entity.pdbx_description
1 polymer ?
#
loop_
_entity_poly.entity_id
_entity_poly.type
_entity_poly.pdbx_seq_one_letter_code
_entity_poly.pdbx_strand_id
1 'polypeptide(L)'
;MARNPTRSNDWGFPRWRGYGSSREATTVRLCDRHGCDAPGNCPAPKSPNSPDRWYFCEAHAAEYNRGWNYFEGLSAEEAAQREASESRTASGYANASHYAWGGPGDGSRSRDEMRALEALELDSDADFDAVKAAWRRLAKANHPDVRPGDADAAVRFQAVQAAYEVLRTAEERREWRPS
;
A
#
# COMPACT_ATOMS: atom_id res chain seq x y z
N MET A 1 4.93 -6.23 -56.09
CA MET A 1 4.51 -6.61 -54.73
C MET A 1 5.60 -7.44 -54.07
N ALA A 2 6.35 -6.89 -53.12
CA ALA A 2 7.33 -7.65 -52.34
C ALA A 2 6.59 -8.35 -51.18
N ARG A 3 6.82 -9.66 -51.03
CA ARG A 3 6.18 -10.48 -49.99
C ARG A 3 6.78 -10.15 -48.62
N ASN A 4 5.94 -9.72 -47.68
CA ASN A 4 6.34 -9.47 -46.30
C ASN A 4 6.62 -10.81 -45.60
N PRO A 5 7.80 -11.04 -44.97
CA PRO A 5 8.09 -12.31 -44.31
C PRO A 5 7.21 -12.49 -43.07
N THR A 6 6.38 -13.54 -43.05
CA THR A 6 5.42 -13.86 -41.97
C THR A 6 6.01 -14.73 -40.86
N ARG A 7 7.34 -14.85 -40.76
CA ARG A 7 7.96 -15.66 -39.72
C ARG A 7 8.35 -14.77 -38.55
N SER A 8 7.61 -14.92 -37.45
CA SER A 8 7.92 -14.38 -36.13
C SER A 8 9.40 -14.59 -35.80
N ASN A 9 10.11 -13.54 -35.40
CA ASN A 9 11.46 -13.61 -34.82
C ASN A 9 11.43 -13.96 -33.31
N ASP A 10 10.28 -14.43 -32.81
CA ASP A 10 10.01 -14.68 -31.39
C ASP A 10 9.83 -16.20 -31.17
N TRP A 11 10.96 -16.91 -31.10
CA TRP A 11 10.99 -18.37 -30.91
C TRP A 11 11.73 -18.78 -29.62
N GLY A 12 11.11 -18.56 -28.45
CA GLY A 12 11.43 -19.31 -27.21
C GLY A 12 11.80 -18.50 -25.97
N PHE A 13 11.52 -19.10 -24.80
CA PHE A 13 11.79 -18.62 -23.44
C PHE A 13 13.24 -18.95 -23.01
N PRO A 14 13.96 -18.13 -22.21
CA PRO A 14 13.59 -16.83 -21.60
C PRO A 14 13.70 -15.62 -22.55
N ARG A 15 12.68 -14.75 -22.55
CA ARG A 15 12.51 -13.66 -23.52
C ARG A 15 13.35 -12.42 -23.19
N TRP A 16 14.64 -12.46 -23.50
CA TRP A 16 15.49 -11.27 -23.46
C TRP A 16 15.37 -10.50 -24.79
N ARG A 17 14.32 -9.69 -24.95
CA ARG A 17 14.49 -8.49 -25.80
C ARG A 17 15.36 -7.52 -25.02
N GLY A 18 16.34 -6.90 -25.69
CA GLY A 18 17.01 -5.72 -25.13
C GLY A 18 16.00 -4.62 -24.87
N TYR A 19 15.97 -4.09 -23.64
CA TYR A 19 15.16 -2.94 -23.29
C TYR A 19 15.48 -1.78 -24.26
N GLY A 20 14.47 -1.30 -25.00
CA GLY A 20 14.56 -0.03 -25.75
C GLY A 20 14.69 -0.10 -27.27
N SER A 21 13.99 -1.00 -27.98
CA SER A 21 13.94 -0.98 -29.46
C SER A 21 12.56 -0.81 -30.09
N SER A 22 11.69 0.03 -29.52
CA SER A 22 10.70 0.75 -30.32
C SER A 22 11.07 2.24 -30.36
N ARG A 23 11.73 2.66 -31.45
CA ARG A 23 11.80 4.07 -31.85
C ARG A 23 10.61 4.39 -32.77
N GLU A 24 9.43 3.91 -32.40
CA GLU A 24 8.21 4.33 -33.08
C GLU A 24 7.86 5.71 -32.56
N ALA A 25 7.78 6.70 -33.46
CA ALA A 25 7.34 8.03 -33.11
C ALA A 25 5.94 7.93 -32.49
N THR A 26 5.82 8.21 -31.19
CA THR A 26 4.51 8.29 -30.52
C THR A 26 3.70 9.36 -31.23
N THR A 27 2.57 8.99 -31.82
CA THR A 27 1.66 9.95 -32.46
C THR A 27 1.07 10.85 -31.38
N VAL A 28 1.67 12.03 -31.18
CA VAL A 28 1.16 13.04 -30.26
C VAL A 28 -0.06 13.67 -30.90
N ARG A 29 -1.23 13.52 -30.27
CA ARG A 29 -2.43 14.25 -30.67
C ARG A 29 -2.40 15.64 -30.06
N LEU A 30 -2.88 16.63 -30.81
CA LEU A 30 -3.01 17.99 -30.33
C LEU A 30 -4.29 18.15 -29.49
N CYS A 31 -4.30 19.17 -28.66
CA CYS A 31 -5.44 19.57 -27.85
C CYS A 31 -6.63 19.99 -28.74
N ASP A 32 -7.82 19.48 -28.44
CA ASP A 32 -9.05 19.80 -29.19
C ASP A 32 -9.58 21.22 -28.89
N ARG A 33 -8.96 21.98 -27.97
CA ARG A 33 -9.34 23.37 -27.69
C ARG A 33 -8.91 24.28 -28.84
N HIS A 34 -9.83 25.11 -29.33
CA HIS A 34 -9.53 26.11 -30.35
C HIS A 34 -8.32 26.98 -29.99
N GLY A 35 -7.32 27.00 -30.87
CA GLY A 35 -6.10 27.81 -30.72
C GLY A 35 -5.07 27.25 -29.73
N CYS A 36 -5.14 25.96 -29.37
CA CYS A 36 -4.18 25.31 -28.49
C CYS A 36 -3.36 24.23 -29.23
N ASP A 37 -2.04 24.43 -29.33
CA ASP A 37 -1.11 23.47 -29.96
C ASP A 37 -0.42 22.53 -28.94
N ALA A 38 -0.88 22.52 -27.68
CA ALA A 38 -0.35 21.64 -26.65
C ALA A 38 -0.75 20.16 -26.89
N PRO A 39 0.00 19.18 -26.36
CA PRO A 39 -0.36 17.76 -26.46
C PRO A 39 -1.66 17.44 -25.71
N GLY A 40 -2.59 16.78 -26.40
CA GLY A 40 -3.92 16.35 -25.92
C GLY A 40 -3.90 15.00 -25.22
N ASN A 41 -3.23 14.90 -24.07
CA ASN A 41 -3.04 13.64 -23.34
C ASN A 41 -4.20 13.30 -22.37
N CYS A 42 -5.11 14.24 -22.11
CA CYS A 42 -6.17 14.09 -21.12
C CYS A 42 -7.52 13.88 -21.84
N PRO A 43 -8.06 12.64 -21.87
CA PRO A 43 -9.37 12.38 -22.43
C PRO A 43 -10.48 12.86 -21.48
N ALA A 44 -11.40 13.67 -21.99
CA ALA A 44 -12.59 14.13 -21.28
C ALA A 44 -13.86 13.64 -21.99
N PRO A 45 -14.92 13.24 -21.28
CA PRO A 45 -16.19 12.86 -21.91
C PRO A 45 -16.77 14.04 -22.69
N LYS A 46 -17.61 13.82 -23.72
CA LYS A 46 -18.34 14.92 -24.38
C LYS A 46 -19.72 15.18 -23.76
N SER A 47 -20.38 14.13 -23.28
CA SER A 47 -21.63 14.20 -22.54
C SER A 47 -21.70 13.06 -21.49
N PRO A 48 -22.49 13.18 -20.41
CA PRO A 48 -22.49 12.24 -19.27
C PRO A 48 -22.68 10.76 -19.63
N ASN A 49 -23.32 10.45 -20.76
CA ASN A 49 -23.60 9.07 -21.19
C ASN A 49 -23.17 8.80 -22.66
N SER A 50 -22.29 9.62 -23.26
CA SER A 50 -21.75 9.33 -24.59
C SER A 50 -20.38 8.65 -24.53
N PRO A 51 -20.07 7.75 -25.49
CA PRO A 51 -18.74 7.17 -25.64
C PRO A 51 -17.73 8.17 -26.23
N ASP A 52 -18.21 9.30 -26.76
CA ASP A 52 -17.39 10.31 -27.41
C ASP A 52 -16.52 11.06 -26.39
N ARG A 53 -15.28 11.36 -26.80
CA ARG A 53 -14.28 12.02 -25.94
C ARG A 53 -13.60 13.18 -26.64
N TRP A 54 -13.38 14.27 -25.90
CA TRP A 54 -12.42 15.33 -26.23
C TRP A 54 -11.03 14.97 -25.67
N TYR A 55 -9.98 15.49 -26.28
CA TYR A 55 -8.59 15.29 -25.88
C TYR A 55 -7.97 16.65 -25.61
N PHE A 56 -7.81 16.97 -24.32
CA PHE A 56 -7.29 18.24 -23.86
C PHE A 56 -5.86 18.12 -23.35
N CYS A 57 -5.14 19.25 -23.30
CA CYS A 57 -3.96 19.37 -22.44
C CYS A 57 -4.38 19.50 -20.97
N GLU A 58 -3.44 19.36 -20.05
CA GLU A 58 -3.71 19.38 -18.60
C GLU A 58 -4.45 20.65 -18.15
N ALA A 59 -4.06 21.82 -18.65
CA ALA A 59 -4.69 23.10 -18.32
C ALA A 59 -6.18 23.14 -18.74
N HIS A 60 -6.48 22.69 -19.97
CA HIS A 60 -7.85 22.69 -20.48
C HIS A 60 -8.69 21.54 -19.93
N ALA A 61 -8.08 20.40 -19.58
CA ALA A 61 -8.76 19.33 -18.87
C ALA A 61 -9.20 19.81 -17.48
N ALA A 62 -8.37 20.59 -16.79
CA ALA A 62 -8.75 21.20 -15.51
C ALA A 62 -9.89 22.21 -15.67
N GLU A 63 -9.87 23.08 -16.70
CA GLU A 63 -10.99 23.97 -17.03
C GLU A 63 -12.28 23.20 -17.30
N TYR A 64 -12.20 22.15 -18.10
CA TYR A 64 -13.33 21.30 -18.46
C TYR A 64 -13.93 20.61 -17.23
N ASN A 65 -13.10 19.99 -16.40
CA ASN A 65 -13.52 19.29 -15.20
C ASN A 65 -14.16 20.22 -14.16
N ARG A 66 -13.71 21.49 -14.06
CA ARG A 66 -14.34 22.49 -13.19
C ARG A 66 -15.76 22.86 -13.62
N GLY A 67 -16.04 22.83 -14.93
CA GLY A 67 -17.37 23.11 -15.47
C GLY A 67 -18.25 21.87 -15.62
N TRP A 68 -17.70 20.67 -15.38
CA TRP A 68 -18.41 19.42 -15.60
C TRP A 68 -19.34 19.09 -14.44
N ASN A 69 -20.63 18.96 -14.73
CA ASN A 69 -21.60 18.45 -13.77
C ASN A 69 -21.96 16.99 -14.13
N TYR A 70 -21.51 16.04 -13.32
CA TYR A 70 -21.81 14.61 -13.50
C TYR A 70 -23.31 14.31 -13.54
N PHE A 71 -24.14 15.15 -12.89
CA PHE A 71 -25.59 15.03 -12.82
C PHE A 71 -26.33 15.87 -13.85
N GLU A 72 -25.64 16.46 -14.82
CA GLU A 72 -26.28 17.24 -15.89
C GLU A 72 -27.25 16.35 -16.70
N GLY A 73 -28.55 16.58 -16.55
CA GLY A 73 -29.61 15.82 -17.22
C GLY A 73 -30.28 14.72 -16.38
N LEU A 74 -29.89 14.54 -15.11
CA LEU A 74 -30.64 13.73 -14.14
C LEU A 74 -31.47 14.64 -13.23
N SER A 75 -32.70 14.23 -12.89
CA SER A 75 -33.43 14.89 -11.80
C SER A 75 -32.68 14.70 -10.47
N ALA A 76 -32.92 15.58 -9.50
CA ALA A 76 -32.29 15.47 -8.18
C ALA A 76 -32.55 14.10 -7.51
N GLU A 77 -33.72 13.51 -7.77
CA GLU A 77 -34.11 12.19 -7.26
C GLU A 77 -33.33 11.05 -7.93
N GLU A 78 -33.09 11.12 -9.24
CA GLU A 78 -32.30 10.11 -9.97
C GLU A 78 -30.81 10.23 -9.70
N ALA A 79 -30.31 11.46 -9.50
CA ALA A 79 -28.95 11.74 -9.04
C ALA A 79 -28.69 11.08 -7.67
N ALA A 80 -29.60 11.28 -6.72
CA ALA A 80 -29.54 10.67 -5.39
C ALA A 80 -29.65 9.13 -5.44
N GLN A 81 -30.49 8.57 -6.32
CA GLN A 81 -30.57 7.11 -6.50
C GLN A 81 -29.27 6.52 -7.06
N ARG A 82 -28.62 7.21 -8.00
CA ARG A 82 -27.35 6.77 -8.59
C ARG A 82 -26.22 6.85 -7.55
N GLU A 83 -26.12 7.96 -6.80
CA GLU A 83 -25.20 8.10 -5.67
C GLU A 83 -25.44 7.02 -4.60
N ALA A 84 -26.71 6.73 -4.27
CA ALA A 84 -27.07 5.66 -3.34
C ALA A 84 -26.71 4.26 -3.86
N SER A 85 -26.77 4.01 -5.17
CA SER A 85 -26.33 2.73 -5.75
C SER A 85 -24.82 2.58 -5.80
N GLU A 86 -24.09 3.67 -6.12
CA GLU A 86 -22.62 3.68 -6.21
C GLU A 86 -21.99 3.62 -4.81
N SER A 87 -22.53 4.33 -3.82
CA SER A 87 -22.09 4.24 -2.42
C SER A 87 -22.30 2.83 -1.83
N ARG A 88 -23.39 2.15 -2.21
CA ARG A 88 -23.65 0.76 -1.80
C ARG A 88 -22.58 -0.22 -2.31
N THR A 89 -22.07 -0.07 -3.53
CA THR A 89 -21.00 -0.92 -4.07
C THR A 89 -19.60 -0.48 -3.67
N ALA A 90 -19.37 0.83 -3.46
CA ALA A 90 -18.13 1.40 -2.94
C ALA A 90 -17.89 1.08 -1.44
N SER A 91 -18.94 0.73 -0.70
CA SER A 91 -18.84 0.27 0.69
C SER A 91 -17.92 -0.96 0.86
N GLY A 92 -17.66 -1.72 -0.20
CA GLY A 92 -16.65 -2.79 -0.19
C GLY A 92 -15.20 -2.28 -0.07
N TYR A 93 -14.91 -1.07 -0.55
CA TYR A 93 -13.57 -0.46 -0.48
C TYR A 93 -13.37 0.42 0.75
N ALA A 94 -14.40 1.11 1.23
CA ALA A 94 -14.31 1.95 2.44
C ALA A 94 -14.21 1.12 3.74
N ASN A 95 -14.86 -0.05 3.78
CA ASN A 95 -14.85 -0.91 4.96
C ASN A 95 -13.59 -1.79 5.11
N ALA A 96 -12.63 -1.70 4.18
CA ALA A 96 -11.36 -2.41 4.29
C ALA A 96 -10.36 -1.73 5.25
N SER A 97 -10.70 -0.56 5.81
CA SER A 97 -9.75 0.26 6.59
C SER A 97 -9.65 -0.07 8.08
N HIS A 98 -10.45 -0.98 8.65
CA HIS A 98 -10.45 -1.14 10.12
C HIS A 98 -10.31 -2.55 10.69
N TYR A 99 -10.54 -3.64 9.94
CA TYR A 99 -10.30 -5.00 10.46
C TYR A 99 -9.97 -6.00 9.33
N ALA A 100 -8.70 -6.31 9.10
CA ALA A 100 -8.34 -7.55 8.39
C ALA A 100 -6.90 -8.06 8.55
N TRP A 101 -5.92 -7.27 9.04
CA TRP A 101 -4.52 -7.72 9.03
C TRP A 101 -3.62 -7.26 10.20
N GLY A 102 -4.19 -6.68 11.25
CA GLY A 102 -3.49 -6.42 12.51
C GLY A 102 -4.14 -7.26 13.59
N GLY A 103 -3.36 -8.08 14.30
CA GLY A 103 -3.84 -8.72 15.53
C GLY A 103 -4.22 -7.70 16.61
N PRO A 104 -4.57 -8.13 17.82
CA PRO A 104 -4.81 -7.23 18.94
C PRO A 104 -3.59 -6.34 19.15
N GLY A 105 -3.74 -5.03 19.01
CA GLY A 105 -2.68 -4.05 19.19
C GLY A 105 -3.14 -2.66 18.77
N ASP A 106 -2.61 -1.63 19.42
CA ASP A 106 -2.85 -0.21 19.14
C ASP A 106 -2.32 0.27 17.77
N GLY A 107 -1.80 -0.65 16.94
CA GLY A 107 -1.16 -0.37 15.66
C GLY A 107 0.19 0.32 15.76
N SER A 108 0.70 0.58 16.98
CA SER A 108 1.95 1.32 17.21
C SER A 108 3.19 0.43 17.23
N ARG A 109 3.02 -0.90 17.34
CA ARG A 109 4.10 -1.88 17.49
C ARG A 109 4.24 -2.78 16.26
N SER A 110 5.49 -3.08 15.89
CA SER A 110 5.76 -4.02 14.79
C SER A 110 5.40 -5.47 15.16
N ARG A 111 5.25 -6.35 14.17
CA ARG A 111 4.95 -7.78 14.41
C ARG A 111 6.01 -8.46 15.28
N ASP A 112 7.27 -8.07 15.15
CA ASP A 112 8.37 -8.63 15.92
C ASP A 112 8.34 -8.14 17.38
N GLU A 113 7.93 -6.88 17.62
CA GLU A 113 7.66 -6.38 18.98
C GLU A 113 6.52 -7.15 19.65
N MET A 114 5.44 -7.47 18.93
CA MET A 114 4.32 -8.25 19.46
C MET A 114 4.74 -9.66 19.89
N ARG A 115 5.55 -10.34 19.06
CA ARG A 115 6.11 -11.66 19.41
C ARG A 115 7.06 -11.59 20.60
N ALA A 116 7.83 -10.51 20.72
CA ALA A 116 8.72 -10.30 21.84
C ALA A 116 7.95 -10.05 23.16
N LEU A 117 6.83 -9.31 23.12
CA LEU A 117 5.95 -9.12 24.28
C LEU A 117 5.30 -10.44 24.72
N GLU A 118 4.83 -11.25 23.76
CA GLU A 118 4.30 -12.59 24.04
C GLU A 118 5.35 -13.48 24.72
N ALA A 119 6.60 -13.47 24.24
CA ALA A 119 7.70 -14.22 24.84
C ALA A 119 8.06 -13.76 26.27
N LEU A 120 7.74 -12.53 26.64
CA LEU A 120 7.90 -11.97 27.99
C LEU A 120 6.63 -12.05 28.85
N GLU A 121 5.56 -12.67 28.34
CA GLU A 121 4.26 -12.79 29.01
C GLU A 121 3.62 -11.42 29.31
N LEU A 122 3.77 -10.46 28.40
CA LEU A 122 3.26 -9.09 28.53
C LEU A 122 2.17 -8.79 27.48
N ASP A 123 1.28 -7.87 27.82
CA ASP A 123 0.27 -7.37 26.90
C ASP A 123 0.87 -6.38 25.90
N SER A 124 0.13 -6.17 24.82
CA SER A 124 0.37 -5.23 23.74
C SER A 124 0.53 -3.77 24.19
N ASP A 125 0.03 -3.39 25.36
CA ASP A 125 0.08 -2.04 25.93
C ASP A 125 1.21 -1.84 26.96
N ALA A 126 2.01 -2.87 27.25
CA ALA A 126 3.04 -2.82 28.29
C ALA A 126 4.11 -1.72 28.03
N ASP A 127 4.49 -1.02 29.10
CA ASP A 127 5.56 -0.03 29.11
C ASP A 127 6.96 -0.66 29.21
N PHE A 128 8.00 0.12 28.87
CA PHE A 128 9.37 -0.38 28.86
C PHE A 128 9.91 -0.75 30.26
N ASP A 129 9.37 -0.17 31.32
CA ASP A 129 9.72 -0.56 32.69
C ASP A 129 9.15 -1.94 33.05
N ALA A 130 7.92 -2.24 32.65
CA ALA A 130 7.33 -3.57 32.73
C ALA A 130 8.15 -4.61 31.93
N VAL A 131 8.62 -4.25 30.73
CA VAL A 131 9.51 -5.10 29.91
C VAL A 131 10.82 -5.42 30.66
N LYS A 132 11.48 -4.42 31.25
CA LYS A 132 12.71 -4.62 32.04
C LYS A 132 12.47 -5.49 33.28
N ALA A 133 11.33 -5.32 33.95
CA ALA A 133 10.97 -6.13 35.11
C ALA A 133 10.70 -7.60 34.74
N ALA A 134 9.92 -7.84 33.67
CA ALA A 134 9.61 -9.17 33.17
C ALA A 134 10.88 -9.91 32.70
N TRP A 135 11.76 -9.23 31.97
CA TRP A 135 13.05 -9.78 31.54
C TRP A 135 13.89 -10.25 32.72
N ARG A 136 14.06 -9.42 33.78
CA ARG A 136 14.83 -9.82 34.98
C ARG A 136 14.21 -11.02 35.69
N ARG A 137 12.89 -11.07 35.81
CA ARG A 137 12.15 -12.18 36.43
C ARG A 137 12.39 -13.49 35.66
N LEU A 138 12.19 -13.47 34.34
CA LEU A 138 12.32 -14.65 33.48
C LEU A 138 13.78 -15.08 33.29
N ALA A 139 14.71 -14.14 33.21
CA ALA A 139 16.14 -14.43 33.12
C ALA A 139 16.65 -15.14 34.38
N LYS A 140 16.23 -14.69 35.58
CA LYS A 140 16.60 -15.34 36.85
C LYS A 140 15.98 -16.74 36.98
N ALA A 141 14.74 -16.91 36.53
CA ALA A 141 14.03 -18.19 36.60
C ALA A 141 14.60 -19.27 35.65
N ASN A 142 15.13 -18.86 34.50
CA ASN A 142 15.67 -19.75 33.48
C ASN A 142 17.20 -19.72 33.37
N HIS A 143 17.90 -19.08 34.32
CA HIS A 143 19.36 -18.95 34.27
C HIS A 143 20.04 -20.33 34.35
N PRO A 144 21.09 -20.60 33.53
CA PRO A 144 21.80 -21.88 33.54
C PRO A 144 22.40 -22.22 34.91
N ASP A 145 22.80 -21.23 35.71
CA ASP A 145 23.31 -21.47 37.08
C ASP A 145 22.23 -21.95 38.05
N VAL A 146 20.97 -21.52 37.85
CA VAL A 146 19.84 -21.90 38.71
C VAL A 146 19.26 -23.24 38.27
N ARG A 147 19.32 -23.53 36.96
CA ARG A 147 18.80 -24.78 36.35
C ARG A 147 19.87 -25.43 35.48
N PRO A 148 20.96 -25.97 36.08
CA PRO A 148 22.03 -26.59 35.31
C PRO A 148 21.54 -27.88 34.64
N GLY A 149 21.80 -28.03 33.35
CA GLY A 149 21.48 -29.24 32.58
C GLY A 149 20.06 -29.32 32.03
N ASP A 150 19.23 -28.29 32.22
CA ASP A 150 17.88 -28.22 31.67
C ASP A 150 17.89 -27.56 30.27
N ALA A 151 17.69 -28.37 29.23
CA ALA A 151 17.68 -27.90 27.84
C ALA A 151 16.52 -26.94 27.55
N ASP A 152 15.35 -27.14 28.17
CA ASP A 152 14.18 -26.29 27.95
C ASP A 152 14.36 -24.91 28.61
N ALA A 153 15.00 -24.88 29.79
CA ALA A 153 15.37 -23.61 30.45
C ALA A 153 16.37 -22.81 29.60
N ALA A 154 17.35 -23.46 28.99
CA ALA A 154 18.32 -22.81 28.11
C ALA A 154 17.65 -22.19 26.86
N VAL A 155 16.72 -22.92 26.23
CA VAL A 155 15.95 -22.41 25.07
C VAL A 155 15.08 -21.22 25.48
N ARG A 156 14.39 -21.31 26.63
CA ARG A 156 13.58 -20.20 27.16
C ARG A 156 14.44 -18.98 27.51
N PHE A 157 15.62 -19.19 28.09
CA PHE A 157 16.54 -18.10 28.39
C PHE A 157 16.99 -17.37 27.12
N GLN A 158 17.37 -18.11 26.08
CA GLN A 158 17.74 -17.52 24.79
C GLN A 158 16.57 -16.76 24.15
N ALA A 159 15.36 -17.30 24.19
CA ALA A 159 14.16 -16.62 23.69
C ALA A 159 13.88 -15.30 24.44
N VAL A 160 14.03 -15.30 25.77
CA VAL A 160 13.84 -14.11 26.62
C VAL A 160 14.91 -13.03 26.34
N GLN A 161 16.16 -13.42 26.08
CA GLN A 161 17.21 -12.48 25.70
C GLN A 161 16.92 -11.85 24.32
N ALA A 162 16.58 -12.67 23.33
CA ALA A 162 16.25 -12.19 21.99
C ALA A 162 15.03 -11.25 22.00
N ALA A 163 13.99 -11.58 22.78
CA ALA A 163 12.81 -10.74 22.94
C ALA A 163 13.16 -9.35 23.54
N TYR A 164 14.01 -9.33 24.58
CA TYR A 164 14.44 -8.08 25.20
C TYR A 164 15.25 -7.19 24.24
N GLU A 165 16.15 -7.78 23.43
CA GLU A 165 16.94 -7.03 22.45
C GLU A 165 16.06 -6.37 21.38
N VAL A 166 15.03 -7.07 20.89
CA VAL A 166 14.06 -6.52 19.94
C VAL A 166 13.34 -5.31 20.53
N LEU A 167 12.82 -5.43 21.75
CA LEU A 167 12.08 -4.36 22.40
C LEU A 167 12.97 -3.18 22.77
N ARG A 168 14.20 -3.43 23.24
CA ARG A 168 15.19 -2.37 23.50
C ARG A 168 15.54 -1.61 22.23
N THR A 169 15.81 -2.31 21.14
CA THR A 169 16.14 -1.68 19.85
C THR A 169 14.95 -0.88 19.30
N ALA A 170 13.72 -1.38 19.48
CA ALA A 170 12.51 -0.65 19.11
C ALA A 170 12.35 0.63 19.93
N GLU A 171 12.62 0.59 21.24
CA GLU A 171 12.58 1.78 22.12
C GLU A 171 13.65 2.81 21.73
N GLU A 172 14.89 2.38 21.50
CA GLU A 172 15.97 3.25 21.04
C GLU A 172 15.63 3.95 19.71
N ARG A 173 14.95 3.27 18.78
CA ARG A 173 14.47 3.88 17.53
C ARG A 173 13.36 4.91 17.75
N ARG A 174 12.51 4.71 18.76
CA ARG A 174 11.42 5.65 19.11
C ARG A 174 11.99 6.91 19.76
N GLU A 175 13.00 6.75 20.60
CA GLU A 175 13.65 7.86 21.31
C GLU A 175 14.64 8.64 20.43
N TRP A 176 15.28 7.97 19.45
CA TRP A 176 16.23 8.62 18.56
C TRP A 176 15.55 9.66 17.64
N ARG A 177 15.76 10.95 17.94
CA ARG A 177 15.42 12.08 17.08
C ARG A 177 16.70 12.64 16.43
N PRO A 178 16.85 12.62 15.10
CA PRO A 178 17.96 13.33 14.45
C PRO A 178 17.80 14.83 14.71
N SER A 179 18.89 15.47 15.15
CA SER A 179 18.99 16.93 15.31
C SER A 179 19.32 17.60 13.98
#